data_AF-A0A923YN51-F1
#
_entry.id   AF-A0A923YN51-F1
#
_cell.length_a   1.000
_cell.length_b   1.000
_cell.length_c   1.000
_cell.angle_alpha   90.00
_cell.angle_beta   90.00
_cell.angle_gamma   90.00
#
_symmetry.space_group_name_H-M   'P 1'
#
loop_
_entity.id
_entity.type
_entity.pdbx_description
1 polymer ?
#
loop_
_entity_poly.entity_id
_entity_poly.type
_entity_poly.pdbx_seq_one_letter_code
_entity_poly.pdbx_strand_id
1 'polypeptide(L)'
;MTEPGRITWAEPGDLAAVAERVAAELARPRPLRLCVPGGSTAPKVFALLAGQGLDWAGVTITLNDDRRVPDDHPASNYGKLRVALPDVEIERLVEGAEVAPFDLVWLGMGEDGHVASLFPHMRAELRPGPRVIATTPIPLPPEAPFDRLSLNWRALLATCEVILVVTGKAKLQVIEAAL
;
A
#
# COMPACT_ATOMS: atom_id res chain seq x y z
N MET A 1 24.29 -6.91 -9.28
CA MET A 1 23.97 -5.82 -8.33
C MET A 1 23.09 -4.86 -9.10
N THR A 2 21.81 -4.75 -8.75
CA THR A 2 20.93 -3.73 -9.34
C THR A 2 21.39 -2.36 -8.86
N GLU A 3 21.47 -1.38 -9.76
CA GLU A 3 21.73 0.01 -9.34
C GLU A 3 20.68 0.43 -8.30
N PRO A 4 21.08 1.14 -7.22
CA PRO A 4 20.11 1.67 -6.28
C PRO A 4 19.15 2.59 -7.03
N GLY A 5 17.85 2.36 -6.85
CA GLY A 5 16.82 3.18 -7.48
C GLY A 5 16.98 4.66 -7.12
N ARG A 6 16.64 5.55 -8.05
CA ARG A 6 16.69 6.99 -7.80
C ARG A 6 15.60 7.38 -6.79
N ILE A 7 16.00 7.88 -5.62
CA ILE A 7 15.09 8.45 -4.64
C ILE A 7 14.82 9.91 -5.00
N THR A 8 13.55 10.29 -5.03
CA THR A 8 13.12 11.68 -5.23
C THR A 8 12.13 12.05 -4.14
N TRP A 9 12.42 13.12 -3.39
CA TRP A 9 11.53 13.66 -2.38
C TRP A 9 10.45 14.51 -3.06
N ALA A 10 9.21 14.42 -2.56
CA ALA A 10 8.11 15.26 -3.03
C ALA A 10 8.23 16.67 -2.43
N GLU A 11 8.01 17.69 -3.26
CA GLU A 11 8.02 19.10 -2.86
C GLU A 11 6.79 19.81 -3.46
N PRO A 12 5.81 20.26 -2.65
CA PRO A 12 5.72 20.07 -1.19
C PRO A 12 5.44 18.61 -0.81
N GLY A 13 5.93 18.17 0.36
CA GLY A 13 5.67 16.83 0.89
C GLY A 13 4.33 16.69 1.62
N ASP A 14 3.21 17.07 0.98
CA ASP A 14 1.88 17.08 1.59
C ASP A 14 0.85 16.16 0.90
N LEU A 15 -0.39 16.14 1.41
CA LEU A 15 -1.46 15.29 0.86
C LEU A 15 -1.86 15.68 -0.57
N ALA A 16 -1.72 16.95 -0.95
CA ALA A 16 -2.06 17.43 -2.29
C ALA A 16 -1.03 16.92 -3.30
N ALA A 17 0.27 16.95 -2.96
CA ALA A 17 1.31 16.39 -3.81
C ALA A 17 1.14 14.87 -4.03
N VAL A 18 0.71 14.13 -3.00
CA VAL A 18 0.37 12.70 -3.16
C VAL A 18 -0.83 12.53 -4.09
N ALA A 19 -1.88 13.36 -3.93
CA ALA A 19 -3.05 13.31 -4.81
C ALA A 19 -2.68 13.63 -6.27
N GLU A 20 -1.88 14.68 -6.50
CA GLU A 20 -1.41 15.04 -7.84
C GLU A 20 -0.61 13.89 -8.49
N ARG A 21 0.26 13.22 -7.73
CA ARG A 21 1.01 12.07 -8.24
C ARG A 21 0.10 10.91 -8.60
N VAL A 22 -0.88 10.58 -7.76
CA VAL A 22 -1.86 9.52 -8.05
C VAL A 22 -2.72 9.89 -9.25
N ALA A 23 -3.14 11.15 -9.38
CA ALA A 23 -3.88 11.63 -10.55
C ALA A 23 -3.07 11.54 -11.84
N ALA A 24 -1.76 11.84 -11.78
CA ALA A 24 -0.85 11.67 -12.92
C ALA A 24 -0.74 10.21 -13.37
N GLU A 25 -0.70 9.25 -12.42
CA GLU A 25 -0.75 7.83 -12.76
C GLU A 25 -2.08 7.45 -13.41
N LEU A 26 -3.21 7.95 -12.87
CA LEU A 26 -4.53 7.68 -13.42
C LEU A 26 -4.74 8.22 -14.85
N ALA A 27 -3.93 9.18 -15.29
CA ALA A 27 -3.94 9.70 -16.66
C ALA A 27 -3.18 8.81 -17.68
N ARG A 28 -2.48 7.76 -17.22
CA ARG A 28 -1.75 6.83 -18.10
C ARG A 28 -2.69 5.91 -18.88
N PRO A 29 -2.24 5.33 -20.02
CA PRO A 29 -3.02 4.34 -20.76
C PRO A 29 -3.45 3.15 -19.92
N ARG A 30 -4.68 2.66 -20.17
CA ARG A 30 -5.31 1.53 -19.45
C ARG A 30 -4.89 0.17 -20.02
N PRO A 31 -5.10 -0.94 -19.28
CA PRO A 31 -5.56 -1.03 -17.89
C PRO A 31 -4.50 -0.57 -16.89
N LEU A 32 -4.92 -0.10 -15.71
CA LEU A 32 -4.02 0.28 -14.62
C LEU A 32 -4.25 -0.56 -13.36
N ARG A 33 -3.18 -0.99 -12.71
CA ARG A 33 -3.23 -1.65 -11.40
C ARG A 33 -2.47 -0.85 -10.35
N LEU A 34 -3.20 -0.33 -9.37
CA LEU A 34 -2.65 0.43 -8.25
C LEU A 34 -2.66 -0.40 -6.97
N CYS A 35 -1.56 -0.42 -6.25
CA CYS A 35 -1.45 -1.03 -4.94
C CYS A 35 -1.39 0.06 -3.88
N VAL A 36 -2.25 0.03 -2.87
CA VAL A 36 -2.36 1.09 -1.85
C VAL A 36 -2.26 0.56 -0.43
N PRO A 37 -1.79 1.37 0.54
CA PRO A 37 -1.75 0.96 1.92
C PRO A 37 -3.11 1.12 2.58
N GLY A 38 -3.27 0.43 3.71
CA GLY A 38 -4.28 0.82 4.69
C GLY A 38 -3.96 2.15 5.40
N GLY A 39 -4.54 2.30 6.58
CA GLY A 39 -4.27 3.44 7.46
C GLY A 39 -5.09 4.69 7.14
N SER A 40 -4.72 5.81 7.74
CA SER A 40 -5.52 7.05 7.73
C SER A 40 -5.15 8.04 6.63
N THR A 41 -4.02 7.84 5.94
CA THR A 41 -3.55 8.75 4.88
C THR A 41 -4.26 8.49 3.55
N ALA A 42 -4.37 7.23 3.12
CA ALA A 42 -4.98 6.89 1.83
C ALA A 42 -6.43 7.40 1.69
N PRO A 43 -7.33 7.24 2.69
CA PRO A 43 -8.67 7.81 2.60
C PRO A 43 -8.70 9.33 2.43
N LYS A 44 -7.77 10.07 3.03
CA LYS A 44 -7.70 11.54 2.89
C LYS A 44 -7.31 11.95 1.49
N VAL A 45 -6.37 11.24 0.86
CA VAL A 45 -5.97 11.49 -0.53
C VAL A 45 -7.10 11.13 -1.49
N PHE A 46 -7.77 9.99 -1.30
CA PHE A 46 -8.94 9.65 -2.13
C PHE A 46 -10.07 10.66 -2.01
N ALA A 47 -10.28 11.25 -0.83
CA ALA A 47 -11.22 12.35 -0.67
C ALA A 47 -10.82 13.61 -1.48
N LEU A 48 -9.53 13.92 -1.60
CA LEU A 48 -9.04 15.01 -2.48
C LEU A 48 -9.24 14.68 -3.97
N LEU A 49 -9.14 13.40 -4.35
CA LEU A 49 -9.31 12.94 -5.73
C LEU A 49 -10.78 12.87 -6.15
N ALA A 50 -11.69 12.57 -5.23
CA ALA A 50 -13.12 12.42 -5.51
C ALA A 50 -13.76 13.67 -6.15
N GLY A 51 -13.21 14.86 -5.87
CA GLY A 51 -13.68 16.13 -6.45
C GLY A 51 -13.14 16.46 -7.86
N GLN A 52 -12.27 15.62 -8.44
CA GLN A 52 -11.51 15.97 -9.64
C GLN A 52 -12.08 15.38 -10.94
N GLY A 53 -13.19 14.64 -10.89
CA GLY A 53 -13.82 14.06 -12.09
C GLY A 53 -12.93 13.02 -12.80
N LEU A 54 -12.12 12.29 -12.04
CA LEU A 54 -11.20 11.28 -12.58
C LEU A 54 -11.97 10.10 -13.17
N ASP A 55 -11.49 9.62 -14.31
CA ASP A 55 -11.96 8.37 -14.89
C ASP A 55 -11.35 7.19 -14.10
N TRP A 56 -12.21 6.28 -13.65
CA TRP A 56 -11.81 5.05 -12.96
C TRP A 56 -12.00 3.80 -13.81
N ALA A 57 -12.51 3.94 -15.05
CA ALA A 57 -12.71 2.82 -15.95
C ALA A 57 -11.37 2.13 -16.27
N GLY A 58 -11.34 0.81 -16.07
CA GLY A 58 -10.13 0.00 -16.28
C GLY A 58 -9.04 0.20 -15.22
N VAL A 59 -9.37 0.78 -14.06
CA VAL A 59 -8.50 0.83 -12.87
C VAL A 59 -8.90 -0.29 -11.91
N THR A 60 -7.94 -1.13 -11.55
CA THR A 60 -8.07 -2.08 -10.44
C THR A 60 -7.18 -1.64 -9.29
N ILE A 61 -7.72 -1.59 -8.07
CA ILE A 61 -6.97 -1.28 -6.85
C ILE A 61 -6.84 -2.54 -6.00
N THR A 62 -5.66 -2.80 -5.47
CA THR A 62 -5.45 -3.79 -4.40
C THR A 62 -4.81 -3.14 -3.19
N LEU A 63 -4.95 -3.76 -2.03
CA LEU A 63 -4.19 -3.41 -0.84
C LEU A 63 -2.81 -4.06 -0.87
N ASN A 64 -1.80 -3.40 -0.28
CA ASN A 64 -0.52 -4.07 -0.01
C ASN A 64 -0.60 -5.03 1.20
N ASP A 65 -1.52 -4.79 2.13
CA ASP A 65 -1.78 -5.66 3.26
C ASP A 65 -3.20 -5.50 3.82
N ASP A 66 -3.66 -6.53 4.55
CA ASP A 66 -4.85 -6.41 5.39
C ASP A 66 -4.77 -7.34 6.62
N ARG A 67 -5.65 -7.08 7.59
CA ARG A 67 -5.85 -7.91 8.77
C ARG A 67 -6.76 -9.06 8.37
N ARG A 68 -6.49 -10.28 8.87
CA ARG A 68 -7.34 -11.45 8.65
C ARG A 68 -8.58 -11.36 9.55
N VAL A 69 -9.50 -10.49 9.17
CA VAL A 69 -10.77 -10.21 9.85
C VAL A 69 -11.91 -10.12 8.81
N PRO A 70 -13.18 -10.21 9.23
CA PRO A 70 -14.32 -9.94 8.35
C PRO A 70 -14.27 -8.54 7.71
N ASP A 71 -14.88 -8.38 6.53
CA ASP A 71 -14.81 -7.13 5.75
C ASP A 71 -15.51 -5.95 6.45
N ASP A 72 -16.50 -6.22 7.30
CA ASP A 72 -17.20 -5.21 8.11
C ASP A 72 -16.48 -4.89 9.43
N HIS A 73 -15.39 -5.61 9.75
CA HIS A 73 -14.62 -5.38 10.95
C HIS A 73 -13.87 -4.03 10.89
N PRO A 74 -13.84 -3.23 11.97
CA PRO A 74 -13.17 -1.93 11.98
C PRO A 74 -11.67 -1.95 11.64
N ALA A 75 -11.02 -3.11 11.70
CA ALA A 75 -9.61 -3.28 11.33
C ALA A 75 -9.37 -3.61 9.85
N SER A 76 -10.41 -3.98 9.09
CA SER A 76 -10.28 -4.29 7.66
C SER A 76 -9.95 -3.03 6.87
N ASN A 77 -8.84 -3.06 6.15
CA ASN A 77 -8.51 -2.06 5.14
C ASN A 77 -9.42 -2.23 3.92
N TYR A 78 -9.77 -3.46 3.54
CA TYR A 78 -10.63 -3.74 2.38
C TYR A 78 -12.01 -3.12 2.54
N GLY A 79 -12.66 -3.32 3.71
CA GLY A 79 -13.96 -2.72 4.00
C GLY A 79 -13.93 -1.19 3.94
N LYS A 80 -12.90 -0.56 4.52
CA LYS A 80 -12.71 0.89 4.48
C LYS A 80 -12.52 1.42 3.06
N LEU A 81 -11.72 0.72 2.25
CA LEU A 81 -11.44 1.11 0.88
C LEU A 81 -12.70 1.02 0.01
N ARG A 82 -13.50 -0.04 0.17
CA ARG A 82 -14.80 -0.20 -0.50
C ARG A 82 -15.79 0.93 -0.20
N VAL A 83 -15.80 1.41 1.05
CA VAL A 83 -16.64 2.55 1.44
C VAL A 83 -16.12 3.85 0.82
N ALA A 84 -14.80 4.04 0.76
CA ALA A 84 -14.18 5.24 0.22
C ALA A 84 -14.29 5.33 -1.32
N LEU A 85 -14.30 4.18 -2.01
CA LEU A 85 -14.27 4.07 -3.47
C LEU A 85 -15.34 3.06 -3.96
N PRO A 86 -16.63 3.40 -3.89
CA PRO A 86 -17.71 2.45 -4.16
C PRO A 86 -17.79 1.99 -5.62
N ASP A 87 -17.33 2.82 -6.56
CA ASP A 87 -17.44 2.59 -8.01
C ASP A 87 -16.13 2.08 -8.65
N VAL A 88 -15.11 1.81 -7.84
CA VAL A 88 -13.80 1.33 -8.32
C VAL A 88 -13.68 -0.18 -8.07
N GLU A 89 -13.08 -0.90 -9.03
CA GLU A 89 -12.79 -2.32 -8.84
C GLU A 89 -11.69 -2.49 -7.77
N ILE A 90 -12.01 -3.24 -6.70
CA ILE A 90 -11.06 -3.55 -5.62
C ILE A 90 -10.79 -5.05 -5.61
N GLU A 91 -9.57 -5.42 -5.99
CA GLU A 91 -9.04 -6.78 -5.93
C GLU A 91 -8.74 -7.18 -4.47
N ARG A 92 -9.17 -8.38 -4.09
CA ARG A 92 -8.99 -8.91 -2.73
C ARG A 92 -7.66 -9.62 -2.60
N LEU A 93 -7.00 -9.44 -1.45
CA LEU A 93 -5.88 -10.29 -1.07
C LEU A 93 -6.36 -11.72 -0.78
N VAL A 94 -5.81 -12.68 -1.52
CA VAL A 94 -6.06 -14.11 -1.35
C VAL A 94 -4.73 -14.80 -1.05
N GLU A 95 -4.64 -15.48 0.09
CA GLU A 95 -3.42 -16.14 0.55
C GLU A 95 -2.85 -17.09 -0.52
N GLY A 96 -1.57 -16.93 -0.84
CA GLY A 96 -0.87 -17.75 -1.84
C GLY A 96 -1.11 -17.35 -3.30
N ALA A 97 -2.02 -16.41 -3.58
CA ALA A 97 -2.29 -15.96 -4.94
C ALA A 97 -1.06 -15.35 -5.61
N GLU A 98 -0.93 -15.58 -6.92
CA GLU A 98 0.04 -14.89 -7.75
C GLU A 98 -0.34 -13.43 -7.93
N VAL A 99 0.66 -12.55 -7.91
CA VAL A 99 0.45 -11.12 -8.03
C VAL A 99 1.07 -10.65 -9.33
N ALA A 100 0.25 -10.17 -10.25
CA ALA A 100 0.71 -9.51 -11.46
C ALA A 100 1.38 -8.16 -11.13
N PRO A 101 2.24 -7.62 -12.01
CA PRO A 101 2.88 -6.32 -11.79
C PRO A 101 1.88 -5.17 -11.61
N PHE A 102 2.34 -4.12 -10.94
CA PHE A 102 1.59 -2.87 -10.71
C PHE A 102 2.14 -1.72 -11.55
N ASP A 103 1.29 -0.74 -11.82
CA ASP A 103 1.70 0.55 -12.37
C ASP A 103 2.24 1.47 -11.28
N LEU A 104 1.62 1.41 -10.10
CA LEU A 104 2.01 2.17 -8.91
C LEU A 104 1.86 1.30 -7.66
N VAL A 105 2.91 1.30 -6.83
CA VAL A 105 2.83 0.80 -5.46
C VAL A 105 2.96 1.97 -4.51
N TRP A 106 1.88 2.27 -3.80
CA TRP A 106 1.88 3.20 -2.69
C TRP A 106 2.08 2.42 -1.38
N LEU A 107 3.15 2.75 -0.67
CA LEU A 107 3.47 2.27 0.66
C LEU A 107 3.25 3.36 1.72
N GLY A 108 2.81 2.91 2.90
CA GLY A 108 3.01 3.63 4.15
C GLY A 108 4.10 2.96 4.96
N MET A 109 4.49 3.58 6.09
CA MET A 109 5.49 3.02 7.00
C MET A 109 5.03 3.07 8.47
N GLY A 110 5.34 2.02 9.22
CA GLY A 110 5.30 1.98 10.68
C GLY A 110 6.42 2.79 11.32
N GLU A 111 6.35 2.97 12.64
CA GLU A 111 7.44 3.62 13.41
C GLU A 111 8.64 2.70 13.64
N ASP A 112 8.45 1.40 13.48
CA ASP A 112 9.48 0.35 13.46
C ASP A 112 10.06 0.12 12.05
N GLY A 113 9.66 0.91 11.06
CA GLY A 113 10.12 0.81 9.68
C GLY A 113 9.40 -0.25 8.84
N HIS A 114 8.40 -0.97 9.37
CA HIS A 114 7.65 -1.93 8.54
C HIS A 114 6.90 -1.22 7.41
N VAL A 115 6.76 -1.92 6.28
CA VAL A 115 5.87 -1.54 5.17
C VAL A 115 4.96 -2.72 4.85
N ALA A 116 3.75 -2.45 4.35
CA ALA A 116 2.70 -3.46 4.25
C ALA A 116 2.55 -4.20 5.60
N SER A 117 2.52 -5.53 5.61
CA SER A 117 2.66 -6.32 6.84
C SER A 117 3.97 -7.11 6.85
N LEU A 118 5.05 -6.48 6.39
CA LEU A 118 6.44 -6.99 6.41
C LEU A 118 7.20 -6.34 7.57
N PHE A 119 7.11 -6.95 8.76
CA PHE A 119 7.68 -6.42 10.00
C PHE A 119 9.15 -6.82 10.20
N PRO A 120 9.94 -6.04 10.96
CA PRO A 120 11.30 -6.44 11.37
C PRO A 120 11.35 -7.80 12.08
N HIS A 121 10.30 -8.10 12.86
CA HIS A 121 10.13 -9.37 13.55
C HIS A 121 8.73 -9.93 13.27
N MET A 122 8.66 -11.03 12.51
CA MET A 122 7.42 -11.71 12.18
C MET A 122 7.64 -13.19 11.86
N ARG A 123 6.55 -13.96 11.92
CA ARG A 123 6.43 -15.23 11.19
C ARG A 123 5.86 -14.92 9.81
N ALA A 124 6.42 -15.52 8.78
CA ALA A 124 5.94 -15.36 7.41
C ALA A 124 6.06 -16.68 6.65
N GLU A 125 5.08 -16.98 5.82
CA GLU A 125 5.18 -18.11 4.91
C GLU A 125 5.97 -17.71 3.66
N LEU A 126 7.13 -18.32 3.46
CA LEU A 126 7.96 -18.07 2.29
C LEU A 126 7.36 -18.76 1.06
N ARG A 127 7.09 -17.97 0.02
CA ARG A 127 6.60 -18.46 -1.27
C ARG A 127 7.46 -17.90 -2.41
N PRO A 128 7.78 -18.69 -3.44
CA PRO A 128 8.53 -18.21 -4.60
C PRO A 128 7.69 -17.24 -5.43
N GLY A 129 8.36 -16.28 -6.08
CA GLY A 129 7.70 -15.31 -6.96
C GLY A 129 6.92 -14.19 -6.25
N PRO A 130 6.28 -13.29 -7.01
CA PRO A 130 5.39 -12.26 -6.46
C PRO A 130 4.09 -12.90 -5.96
N ARG A 131 3.82 -12.76 -4.66
CA ARG A 131 2.73 -13.47 -3.96
C ARG A 131 2.09 -12.66 -2.86
N VAL A 132 0.84 -13.00 -2.55
CA VAL A 132 0.21 -12.72 -1.26
C VAL A 132 0.66 -13.79 -0.25
N ILE A 133 1.14 -13.37 0.91
CA ILE A 133 1.63 -14.24 1.99
C ILE A 133 0.92 -13.94 3.30
N ALA A 134 0.79 -14.96 4.15
CA ALA A 134 0.37 -14.76 5.54
C ALA A 134 1.57 -14.30 6.40
N THR A 135 1.33 -13.30 7.26
CA THR A 135 2.32 -12.84 8.24
C THR A 135 1.71 -12.66 9.63
N THR A 136 2.53 -12.90 10.65
CA THR A 136 2.18 -12.69 12.07
C THR A 136 3.27 -11.85 12.72
N PRO A 137 3.01 -10.59 13.11
CA PRO A 137 3.98 -9.76 13.84
C PRO A 137 4.38 -10.38 15.19
N ILE A 138 5.64 -10.18 15.60
CA ILE A 138 6.13 -10.61 16.92
C ILE A 138 6.77 -9.41 17.65
N PRO A 139 6.19 -8.93 18.76
CA PRO A 139 4.88 -9.31 19.31
C PRO A 139 3.71 -8.83 18.43
N LEU A 140 2.51 -9.31 18.73
CA LEU A 140 1.30 -8.73 18.14
C LEU A 140 1.11 -7.29 18.66
N PRO A 141 0.86 -6.29 17.80
CA PRO A 141 0.58 -4.94 18.23
C PRO A 141 -0.72 -4.89 19.04
N PRO A 142 -0.74 -4.28 20.24
CA PRO A 142 -1.94 -4.22 21.08
C PRO A 142 -3.16 -3.59 20.39
N GLU A 143 -2.92 -2.59 19.53
CA GLU A 143 -3.94 -1.86 18.78
C GLU A 143 -4.45 -2.63 17.55
N ALA A 144 -3.73 -3.65 17.10
CA ALA A 144 -4.11 -4.48 15.95
C ALA A 144 -3.58 -5.92 16.10
N PRO A 145 -4.09 -6.69 17.08
CA PRO A 145 -3.59 -8.01 17.45
C PRO A 145 -4.11 -9.11 16.51
N PHE A 146 -3.85 -8.95 15.22
CA PHE A 146 -4.37 -9.82 14.16
C PHE A 146 -3.22 -10.35 13.28
N ASP A 147 -3.37 -11.59 12.84
CA ASP A 147 -2.66 -12.10 11.67
C ASP A 147 -2.99 -11.27 10.43
N ARG A 148 -2.06 -11.25 9.48
CA ARG A 148 -2.10 -10.39 8.31
C ARG A 148 -2.00 -11.19 7.02
N LEU A 149 -2.55 -10.64 5.95
CA LEU A 149 -2.14 -10.94 4.59
C LEU A 149 -1.30 -9.77 4.10
N SER A 150 -0.20 -10.05 3.41
CA SER A 150 0.71 -9.04 2.87
C SER A 150 1.13 -9.43 1.46
N LEU A 151 1.34 -8.45 0.60
CA LEU A 151 2.21 -8.63 -0.56
C LEU A 151 3.64 -8.85 -0.07
N ASN A 152 4.35 -9.79 -0.70
CA ASN A 152 5.76 -10.00 -0.42
C ASN A 152 6.64 -8.99 -1.18
N TRP A 153 7.94 -8.93 -0.85
CA TRP A 153 8.87 -8.01 -1.51
C TRP A 153 8.91 -8.13 -3.04
N ARG A 154 8.78 -9.36 -3.56
CA ARG A 154 8.78 -9.59 -5.02
C ARG A 154 7.54 -8.99 -5.68
N ALA A 155 6.38 -9.02 -5.03
CA ALA A 155 5.17 -8.37 -5.51
C ALA A 155 5.26 -6.84 -5.41
N LEU A 156 5.75 -6.31 -4.28
CA LEU A 156 5.90 -4.86 -4.08
C LEU A 156 6.91 -4.22 -5.04
N LEU A 157 7.96 -4.94 -5.43
CA LEU A 157 8.98 -4.48 -6.37
C LEU A 157 8.66 -4.81 -7.83
N ALA A 158 7.59 -5.58 -8.10
CA ALA A 158 7.10 -5.81 -9.45
C ALA A 158 6.23 -4.61 -9.88
N THR A 159 6.86 -3.45 -10.00
CA THR A 159 6.18 -2.18 -10.31
C THR A 159 7.07 -1.24 -11.12
N CYS A 160 6.44 -0.31 -11.84
CA CYS A 160 7.15 0.80 -12.47
C CYS A 160 7.60 1.85 -11.44
N GLU A 161 6.78 2.07 -10.40
CA GLU A 161 7.05 3.08 -9.38
C GLU A 161 6.58 2.63 -7.99
N VAL A 162 7.36 3.02 -6.98
CA VAL A 162 6.99 2.95 -5.58
C VAL A 162 6.96 4.37 -5.02
N ILE A 163 5.84 4.77 -4.42
CA ILE A 163 5.78 5.97 -3.58
C ILE A 163 5.69 5.57 -2.11
N LEU A 164 6.54 6.16 -1.29
CA LEU A 164 6.52 5.97 0.17
C LEU A 164 5.96 7.24 0.81
N VAL A 165 4.75 7.15 1.36
CA VAL A 165 4.08 8.30 1.99
C VAL A 165 4.12 8.13 3.51
N VAL A 166 4.83 9.05 4.15
CA VAL A 166 5.08 9.03 5.58
C VAL A 166 4.72 10.38 6.18
N THR A 167 4.13 10.35 7.38
CA THR A 167 3.72 11.55 8.12
C THR A 167 4.26 11.49 9.53
N GLY A 168 4.91 12.56 9.97
CA GLY A 168 5.43 12.72 11.33
C GLY A 168 6.95 12.56 11.44
N LYS A 169 7.53 13.28 12.40
CA LYS A 169 9.00 13.37 12.59
C LYS A 169 9.65 12.02 12.93
N ALA A 170 9.01 11.20 13.77
CA ALA A 170 9.53 9.92 14.20
C ALA A 170 9.82 8.98 13.00
N LYS A 171 8.91 8.95 12.03
CA LYS A 171 9.05 8.12 10.83
C LYS A 171 10.05 8.70 9.83
N LEU A 172 10.16 10.04 9.75
CA LEU A 172 11.20 10.67 8.93
C LEU A 172 12.60 10.26 9.41
N GLN A 173 12.83 10.25 10.73
CA GLN A 173 14.11 9.83 11.31
C GLN A 173 14.46 8.38 10.96
N VAL A 174 13.47 7.48 10.91
CA VAL A 174 13.68 6.08 10.49
C VAL A 174 14.12 6.00 9.03
N ILE A 175 13.52 6.81 8.14
CA ILE A 175 13.95 6.88 6.73
C ILE A 175 15.37 7.44 6.65
N GLU A 176 15.65 8.56 7.31
CA GLU A 176 16.98 9.20 7.29
C GLU A 176 18.09 8.28 7.80
N ALA A 177 17.80 7.41 8.78
CA ALA A 177 18.75 6.43 9.29
C ALA A 177 19.00 5.24 8.34
N ALA A 178 18.11 5.01 7.36
CA ALA A 178 18.20 3.92 6.40
C ALA A 178 18.85 4.32 5.06
N LEU A 179 19.03 5.62 4.81
CA LEU A 179 19.66 6.20 3.62
C LEU A 179 21.17 6.42 3.83
#